data_AF-A0A815T557-F1
#
_entry.id   AF-A0A815T557-F1
#
_cell.length_a   1.000
_cell.length_b   1.000
_cell.length_c   1.000
_cell.angle_alpha   90.00
_cell.angle_beta   90.00
_cell.angle_gamma   90.00
#
_symmetry.space_group_name_H-M   'P 1'
#
loop_
_entity.id
_entity.type
_entity.pdbx_description
1 polymer ?
#
loop_
_entity_poly.entity_id
_entity_poly.type
_entity_poly.pdbx_seq_one_letter_code
_entity_poly.pdbx_strand_id
1 'polypeptide(L)'
;HVQQAQNSSTLSENKLSNYLINLNYDMLGSPNYFFGIYNGSSAKPGTPLQALNGSIRISEVFRDWFNLQNLPWDYTDFSGRSDYGPFLATGIVAGGLFSGADETKSVEQRDRYESKLGEGHGGLAGAKVDPCYHLDCDTIKNIDKFGYFKMSQAAAYMLEYLGRKNDLVNYLYPNGRSSQIQLSDDYFPNSDYFRES
;
A
#
# COMPACT_ATOMS: atom_id res chain seq x y z
N HIS A 1 14.48 0.90 8.22
CA HIS A 1 15.24 0.25 7.12
C HIS A 1 15.83 1.23 6.10
N VAL A 2 15.04 2.09 5.46
CA VAL A 2 15.56 3.07 4.47
C VAL A 2 16.68 3.94 5.05
N GLN A 3 16.51 4.48 6.26
CA GLN A 3 17.57 5.24 6.97
C GLN A 3 18.83 4.41 7.31
N GLN A 4 18.67 3.11 7.62
CA GLN A 4 19.83 2.24 7.87
C GLN A 4 20.56 1.86 6.58
N ALA A 5 19.82 1.69 5.47
CA ALA A 5 20.39 1.47 4.15
C ALA A 5 21.18 2.68 3.65
N GLN A 6 20.83 3.89 4.11
CA GLN A 6 21.59 5.13 3.86
C GLN A 6 22.91 5.17 4.64
N ASN A 7 22.90 4.85 5.93
CA ASN A 7 24.03 5.09 6.85
C ASN A 7 25.10 3.98 6.86
N SER A 8 25.02 2.99 5.96
CA SER A 8 25.98 1.88 5.90
C SER A 8 27.30 2.29 5.22
N SER A 9 28.24 2.81 6.01
CA SER A 9 29.57 3.32 5.58
C SER A 9 30.57 2.26 5.04
N THR A 10 30.14 1.04 4.75
CA THR A 10 31.04 -0.09 4.47
C THR A 10 31.19 -0.54 3.01
N LEU A 11 30.41 -0.08 2.02
CA LEU A 11 30.60 -0.53 0.63
C LEU A 11 30.19 0.54 -0.40
N SER A 12 30.94 0.59 -1.50
CA SER A 12 30.81 1.47 -2.67
C SER A 12 29.52 1.30 -3.51
N GLU A 13 28.46 0.70 -2.94
CA GLU A 13 27.18 0.45 -3.62
C GLU A 13 26.03 0.96 -2.74
N ASN A 14 25.25 1.89 -3.27
CA ASN A 14 24.04 2.38 -2.60
C ASN A 14 23.05 1.21 -2.44
N LYS A 15 22.92 0.65 -1.22
CA LYS A 15 22.03 -0.48 -0.90
C LYS A 15 20.57 -0.25 -1.30
N LEU A 16 20.13 1.00 -1.45
CA LEU A 16 18.78 1.32 -1.91
C LEU A 16 18.54 0.90 -3.36
N SER A 17 19.59 0.86 -4.19
CA SER A 17 19.50 0.38 -5.57
C SER A 17 19.15 -1.11 -5.68
N ASN A 18 19.30 -1.89 -4.60
CA ASN A 18 18.92 -3.31 -4.58
C ASN A 18 17.41 -3.53 -4.35
N TYR A 19 16.67 -2.53 -3.86
CA TYR A 19 15.22 -2.65 -3.65
C TYR A 19 14.47 -2.15 -4.88
N LEU A 20 13.74 -3.03 -5.57
CA LEU A 20 12.93 -2.63 -6.72
C LEU A 20 11.53 -2.15 -6.33
N ILE A 21 10.97 -2.70 -5.25
CA ILE A 21 9.61 -2.44 -4.83
C ILE A 21 9.46 -2.62 -3.31
N ASN A 22 8.63 -1.78 -2.69
CA ASN A 22 8.06 -2.00 -1.37
C ASN A 22 6.57 -2.39 -1.54
N LEU A 23 6.20 -3.58 -1.06
CA LEU A 23 4.80 -3.98 -0.94
C LEU A 23 4.40 -3.82 0.53
N ASN A 24 3.57 -2.82 0.80
CA ASN A 24 3.16 -2.44 2.14
C ASN A 24 1.82 -3.07 2.51
N TYR A 25 1.78 -3.75 3.65
CA TYR A 25 0.59 -4.40 4.16
C TYR A 25 0.41 -4.02 5.62
N ASP A 26 -0.21 -2.87 5.83
CA ASP A 26 -0.39 -2.28 7.15
C ASP A 26 -1.89 -2.23 7.42
N MET A 27 -2.31 -2.96 8.45
CA MET A 27 -3.71 -3.32 8.75
C MET A 27 -4.42 -4.02 7.57
N LEU A 28 -4.57 -5.34 7.65
CA LEU A 28 -5.31 -6.14 6.65
C LEU A 28 -6.60 -6.79 7.17
N GLY A 29 -6.93 -6.59 8.45
CA GLY A 29 -7.96 -7.36 9.15
C GLY A 29 -9.02 -6.56 9.89
N SER A 30 -9.20 -5.27 9.59
CA SER A 30 -10.10 -4.39 10.35
C SER A 30 -11.53 -4.96 10.45
N PRO A 31 -12.21 -4.85 11.61
CA PRO A 31 -13.49 -5.52 11.83
C PRO A 31 -14.63 -5.00 10.95
N ASN A 32 -14.57 -3.73 10.53
CA ASN A 32 -15.50 -3.12 9.58
C ASN A 32 -14.79 -2.81 8.25
N TYR A 33 -13.91 -3.72 7.81
CA TYR A 33 -12.96 -3.56 6.71
C TYR A 33 -13.55 -2.96 5.43
N PHE A 34 -12.66 -2.40 4.62
CA PHE A 34 -12.82 -2.33 3.18
C PHE A 34 -11.60 -2.98 2.50
N PHE A 35 -11.69 -3.34 1.23
CA PHE A 35 -10.58 -3.89 0.45
C PHE A 35 -9.82 -2.75 -0.23
N GLY A 36 -8.97 -2.08 0.54
CA GLY A 36 -8.21 -0.92 0.11
C GLY A 36 -6.96 -1.26 -0.69
N ILE A 37 -6.74 -0.52 -1.77
CA ILE A 37 -5.56 -0.58 -2.64
C ILE A 37 -4.88 0.78 -2.61
N TYR A 38 -3.58 0.84 -2.31
CA TYR A 38 -2.86 2.11 -2.46
C TYR A 38 -2.83 2.57 -3.92
N ASN A 39 -3.31 3.77 -4.17
CA ASN A 39 -3.51 4.31 -5.51
C ASN A 39 -2.23 4.95 -6.06
N GLY A 40 -1.53 4.23 -6.96
CA GLY A 40 -0.33 4.74 -7.65
C GLY A 40 -0.55 6.03 -8.41
N SER A 41 -1.77 6.27 -8.89
CA SER A 41 -2.11 7.44 -9.70
C SER A 41 -2.38 8.70 -8.86
N SER A 42 -2.60 8.57 -7.55
CA SER A 42 -2.78 9.70 -6.62
C SER A 42 -1.55 9.98 -5.75
N ALA A 43 -0.37 9.47 -6.14
CA ALA A 43 0.89 9.78 -5.46
C ALA A 43 1.15 11.30 -5.41
N LYS A 44 1.79 11.77 -4.34
CA LYS A 44 1.91 13.22 -4.04
C LYS A 44 2.78 13.94 -5.08
N PRO A 45 2.57 15.25 -5.34
CA PRO A 45 3.30 16.03 -6.36
C PRO A 45 4.85 16.07 -6.24
N GLY A 46 5.44 15.62 -5.13
CA GLY A 46 6.89 15.45 -4.97
C GLY A 46 7.44 14.06 -5.28
N THR A 47 6.60 13.08 -5.64
CA THR A 47 7.02 11.69 -5.85
C THR A 47 7.93 11.56 -7.06
N PRO A 48 9.13 10.96 -6.94
CA PRO A 48 10.04 10.75 -8.07
C PRO A 48 9.35 9.99 -9.22
N LEU A 49 9.41 10.55 -10.42
CA LEU A 49 8.72 10.03 -11.61
C LEU A 49 9.03 8.55 -11.90
N GLN A 50 10.25 8.11 -11.59
CA GLN A 50 10.66 6.71 -11.81
C GLN A 50 9.84 5.69 -10.99
N ALA A 51 9.28 6.08 -9.85
CA ALA A 51 8.44 5.20 -9.02
C ALA A 51 6.98 5.16 -9.47
N LEU A 52 6.50 6.15 -10.23
CA LEU A 52 5.07 6.30 -10.53
C LEU A 52 4.54 5.16 -11.40
N ASN A 53 5.20 4.88 -12.54
CA ASN A 53 4.73 3.85 -13.48
C ASN A 53 4.59 2.48 -12.82
N GLY A 54 5.59 2.08 -12.03
CA GLY A 54 5.52 0.83 -11.27
C GLY A 54 4.41 0.86 -10.24
N SER A 55 4.27 1.94 -9.47
CA SER A 55 3.25 2.04 -8.41
C SER A 55 1.82 1.99 -8.98
N ILE A 56 1.60 2.64 -10.13
CA ILE A 56 0.35 2.55 -10.90
C ILE A 56 0.08 1.11 -11.32
N ARG A 57 1.06 0.44 -11.96
CA ARG A 57 0.92 -0.97 -12.38
C ARG A 57 0.56 -1.90 -11.22
N ILE A 58 1.18 -1.70 -10.05
CA ILE A 58 0.89 -2.51 -8.86
C ILE A 58 -0.55 -2.30 -8.39
N SER A 59 -1.02 -1.05 -8.36
CA SER A 59 -2.42 -0.75 -8.00
C SER A 59 -3.42 -1.37 -9.00
N GLU A 60 -3.10 -1.36 -10.29
CA GLU A 60 -3.93 -1.97 -11.33
C GLU A 60 -3.98 -3.50 -11.21
N VAL A 61 -2.85 -4.15 -10.91
CA VAL A 61 -2.80 -5.60 -10.72
C VAL A 61 -3.64 -6.04 -9.51
N PHE A 62 -3.61 -5.29 -8.40
CA PHE A 62 -4.50 -5.56 -7.28
C PHE A 62 -5.96 -5.36 -7.66
N ARG A 63 -6.30 -4.26 -8.33
CA ARG A 63 -7.66 -3.97 -8.80
C ARG A 63 -8.19 -5.10 -9.65
N ASP A 64 -7.38 -5.56 -10.62
CA ASP A 64 -7.74 -6.63 -11.54
C ASP A 64 -7.91 -7.96 -10.78
N TRP A 65 -7.12 -8.22 -9.74
CA TRP A 65 -7.31 -9.37 -8.87
C TRP A 65 -8.65 -9.32 -8.12
N PHE A 66 -8.99 -8.21 -7.47
CA PHE A 66 -10.28 -8.09 -6.77
C PHE A 66 -11.46 -8.21 -7.75
N ASN A 67 -11.36 -7.61 -8.94
CA ASN A 67 -12.36 -7.76 -10.00
C ASN A 67 -12.52 -9.23 -10.43
N LEU A 68 -11.41 -9.95 -10.65
CA LEU A 68 -11.42 -11.36 -11.02
C LEU A 68 -12.04 -12.25 -9.92
N GLN A 69 -11.83 -11.90 -8.65
CA GLN A 69 -12.47 -12.58 -7.51
C GLN A 69 -13.92 -12.13 -7.26
N ASN A 70 -14.46 -11.22 -8.07
CA ASN A 70 -15.76 -10.57 -7.88
C ASN A 70 -15.92 -9.94 -6.47
N LEU A 71 -14.84 -9.39 -5.94
CA LEU A 71 -14.82 -8.67 -4.66
C LEU A 71 -14.93 -7.16 -4.90
N PRO A 72 -15.57 -6.40 -3.99
CA PRO A 72 -15.47 -4.95 -4.01
C PRO A 72 -14.02 -4.52 -3.72
N TRP A 73 -13.70 -3.27 -4.02
CA TRP A 73 -12.43 -2.66 -3.65
C TRP A 73 -12.58 -1.14 -3.63
N ASP A 74 -11.64 -0.48 -2.95
CA ASP A 74 -11.52 0.97 -2.94
C ASP A 74 -10.07 1.39 -3.10
N TYR A 75 -9.85 2.56 -3.69
CA TYR A 75 -8.55 3.19 -3.61
C TYR A 75 -8.38 3.90 -2.27
N THR A 76 -7.17 3.83 -1.73
CA THR A 76 -6.71 4.63 -0.60
C THR A 76 -5.44 5.37 -0.99
N ASP A 77 -5.23 6.54 -0.42
CA ASP A 77 -4.11 7.40 -0.79
C ASP A 77 -2.81 6.95 -0.13
N PHE A 78 -1.69 7.24 -0.79
CA PHE A 78 -0.39 7.27 -0.15
C PHE A 78 -0.29 8.51 0.76
N SER A 79 -1.00 8.49 1.89
CA SER A 79 -1.04 9.58 2.87
C SER A 79 0.33 9.91 3.48
N GLY A 80 1.27 8.95 3.49
CA GLY A 80 2.55 9.03 4.19
C GLY A 80 2.52 8.39 5.58
N ARG A 81 1.35 7.95 6.07
CA ARG A 81 1.18 7.34 7.39
C ARG A 81 1.52 5.84 7.44
N SER A 82 2.45 5.35 6.63
CA SER A 82 2.92 3.96 6.67
C SER A 82 4.31 3.79 6.03
N ASP A 83 4.87 2.59 6.10
CA ASP A 83 6.28 2.32 5.77
C ASP A 83 6.63 2.44 4.28
N TYR A 84 5.65 2.57 3.38
CA TYR A 84 5.90 2.85 1.97
C TYR A 84 6.51 4.25 1.73
N GLY A 85 6.25 5.21 2.62
CA GLY A 85 6.58 6.64 2.42
C GLY A 85 8.08 6.86 2.13
N PRO A 86 8.99 6.35 2.98
CA PRO A 86 10.42 6.42 2.75
C PRO A 86 10.86 5.80 1.41
N PHE A 87 10.24 4.70 0.96
CA PHE A 87 10.61 4.05 -0.31
C PHE A 87 10.15 4.88 -1.50
N LEU A 88 8.90 5.33 -1.52
CA LEU A 88 8.37 6.21 -2.57
C LEU A 88 9.17 7.50 -2.68
N ALA A 89 9.50 8.14 -1.55
CA ALA A 89 10.33 9.35 -1.52
C ALA A 89 11.70 9.13 -2.20
N THR A 90 12.26 7.93 -2.12
CA THR A 90 13.54 7.60 -2.80
C THR A 90 13.39 7.12 -4.25
N GLY A 91 12.19 7.15 -4.81
CA GLY A 91 11.93 6.66 -6.16
C GLY A 91 11.98 5.14 -6.27
N ILE A 92 11.79 4.43 -5.16
CA ILE A 92 11.50 3.00 -5.16
C ILE A 92 9.98 2.84 -5.34
N VAL A 93 9.57 1.93 -6.24
CA VAL A 93 8.14 1.67 -6.47
C VAL A 93 7.49 1.22 -5.17
N ALA A 94 6.28 1.68 -4.90
CA ALA A 94 5.50 1.12 -3.80
C ALA A 94 4.07 0.82 -4.21
N GLY A 95 3.47 -0.10 -3.48
CA GLY A 95 2.06 -0.44 -3.57
C GLY A 95 1.69 -1.29 -2.38
N GLY A 96 0.45 -1.72 -2.30
CA GLY A 96 0.01 -2.50 -1.15
C GLY A 96 -1.47 -2.42 -0.91
N LEU A 97 -1.85 -2.92 0.26
CA LEU A 97 -3.23 -3.08 0.68
C LEU A 97 -3.43 -2.51 2.08
N PHE A 98 -4.66 -2.08 2.34
CA PHE A 98 -5.10 -1.52 3.61
C PHE A 98 -6.55 -1.88 3.86
N SER A 99 -6.90 -2.32 5.07
CA SER A 99 -8.28 -2.64 5.42
C SER A 99 -9.02 -1.54 6.16
N GLY A 100 -8.34 -0.44 6.47
CA GLY A 100 -8.88 0.73 7.16
C GLY A 100 -8.50 0.85 8.63
N ALA A 101 -8.63 2.05 9.19
CA ALA A 101 -8.28 2.39 10.56
C ALA A 101 -9.36 3.27 11.20
N ASP A 102 -9.02 4.50 11.58
CA ASP A 102 -9.89 5.43 12.29
C ASP A 102 -10.82 6.24 11.37
N GLU A 103 -10.85 5.97 10.06
CA GLU A 103 -11.87 6.55 9.18
C GLU A 103 -13.27 5.95 9.41
N THR A 104 -14.30 6.71 9.05
CA THR A 104 -15.69 6.30 9.19
C THR A 104 -16.20 5.71 7.87
N LYS A 105 -16.77 4.50 7.93
CA LYS A 105 -17.38 3.87 6.75
C LYS A 105 -18.62 4.64 6.31
N SER A 106 -18.66 5.03 5.03
CA SER A 106 -19.82 5.72 4.45
C SER A 106 -20.98 4.75 4.16
N VAL A 107 -22.19 5.29 4.00
CA VAL A 107 -23.36 4.51 3.60
C VAL A 107 -23.14 3.88 2.22
N GLU A 108 -22.61 4.65 1.28
CA GLU A 108 -22.33 4.20 -0.08
C GLU A 108 -21.28 3.09 -0.13
N GLN A 109 -20.24 3.17 0.71
CA GLN A 109 -19.25 2.09 0.82
C GLN A 109 -19.88 0.84 1.41
N ARG A 110 -20.65 0.95 2.50
CA ARG A 110 -21.38 -0.17 3.09
C ARG A 110 -22.29 -0.85 2.06
N ASP A 111 -23.11 -0.08 1.36
CA ASP A 111 -24.08 -0.57 0.38
C ASP A 111 -23.40 -1.30 -0.79
N ARG A 112 -22.28 -0.75 -1.31
CA ARG A 112 -21.50 -1.42 -2.36
C ARG A 112 -20.93 -2.77 -1.90
N TYR A 113 -20.42 -2.83 -0.68
CA TYR A 113 -19.86 -4.06 -0.13
C TYR A 113 -20.96 -5.09 0.12
N GLU A 114 -22.10 -4.68 0.67
CA GLU A 114 -23.25 -5.56 0.89
C GLU A 114 -23.78 -6.13 -0.44
N SER A 115 -23.88 -5.29 -1.46
CA SER A 115 -24.28 -5.69 -2.82
C SER A 115 -23.34 -6.74 -3.44
N LYS A 116 -22.03 -6.64 -3.19
CA LYS A 116 -21.02 -7.56 -3.74
C LYS A 116 -20.79 -8.81 -2.90
N LEU A 117 -20.87 -8.71 -1.58
CA LEU A 117 -20.50 -9.77 -0.64
C LEU A 117 -21.71 -10.50 -0.04
N GLY A 118 -22.90 -9.94 -0.17
CA GLY A 118 -24.14 -10.46 0.41
C GLY A 118 -24.54 -9.73 1.70
N GLU A 119 -25.79 -9.98 2.11
CA GLU A 119 -26.39 -9.42 3.31
C GLU A 119 -25.52 -9.68 4.54
N GLY A 120 -25.31 -8.63 5.36
CA GLY A 120 -24.48 -8.70 6.56
C GLY A 120 -22.96 -8.57 6.33
N HIS A 121 -22.48 -8.54 5.08
CA HIS A 121 -21.05 -8.40 4.78
C HIS A 121 -20.64 -6.98 4.31
N GLY A 122 -21.57 -6.03 4.26
CA GLY A 122 -21.27 -4.62 3.99
C GLY A 122 -20.54 -3.89 5.12
N GLY A 123 -20.65 -4.42 6.35
CA GLY A 123 -20.23 -3.75 7.57
C GLY A 123 -21.24 -2.72 8.07
N LEU A 124 -20.79 -1.77 8.90
CA LEU A 124 -21.63 -0.78 9.55
C LEU A 124 -21.29 0.64 9.08
N ALA A 125 -22.23 1.28 8.39
CA ALA A 125 -22.11 2.68 8.01
C ALA A 125 -22.15 3.59 9.25
N GLY A 126 -21.38 4.69 9.24
CA GLY A 126 -21.27 5.64 10.35
C GLY A 126 -20.37 5.17 11.50
N ALA A 127 -19.94 3.90 11.51
CA ALA A 127 -18.95 3.39 12.43
C ALA A 127 -17.52 3.53 11.87
N LYS A 128 -16.53 3.53 12.76
CA LYS A 128 -15.12 3.42 12.38
C LYS A 128 -14.86 2.10 11.65
N VAL A 129 -13.90 2.10 10.73
CA VAL A 129 -13.47 0.89 10.04
C VAL A 129 -12.74 -0.05 11.02
N ASP A 130 -11.91 0.53 11.89
CA ASP A 130 -11.36 -0.12 13.08
C ASP A 130 -11.64 0.73 14.33
N PRO A 131 -12.64 0.35 15.16
CA PRO A 131 -12.96 1.08 16.39
C PRO A 131 -11.91 0.89 17.49
N CYS A 132 -10.96 -0.03 17.33
CA CYS A 132 -9.90 -0.32 18.29
C CYS A 132 -8.51 0.14 17.82
N TYR A 133 -8.40 0.85 16.70
CA TYR A 133 -7.13 1.39 16.20
C TYR A 133 -6.37 2.15 17.30
N HIS A 134 -5.14 1.69 17.61
CA HIS A 134 -4.29 2.22 18.69
C HIS A 134 -4.90 2.21 20.10
N LEU A 135 -5.87 1.32 20.37
CA LEU A 135 -6.48 1.13 21.69
C LEU A 135 -6.14 -0.26 22.25
N ASP A 136 -6.29 -0.43 23.57
CA ASP A 136 -6.02 -1.70 24.26
C ASP A 136 -6.89 -2.88 23.77
N CYS A 137 -8.00 -2.59 23.07
CA CYS A 137 -8.87 -3.62 22.50
C CYS A 137 -8.39 -4.17 21.14
N ASP A 138 -7.32 -3.60 20.54
CA ASP A 138 -6.67 -4.13 19.35
C ASP A 138 -5.93 -5.44 19.68
N THR A 139 -6.68 -6.53 19.57
CA THR A 139 -6.25 -7.88 19.92
C THR A 139 -6.65 -8.82 18.80
N ILE A 140 -6.26 -10.10 18.88
CA ILE A 140 -6.69 -11.13 17.93
C ILE A 140 -8.23 -11.29 17.81
N LYS A 141 -9.00 -10.71 18.75
CA LYS A 141 -10.46 -10.67 18.71
C LYS A 141 -11.01 -9.52 17.83
N ASN A 142 -10.19 -8.53 17.50
CA ASN A 142 -10.53 -7.36 16.68
C ASN A 142 -10.21 -7.58 15.19
N ILE A 143 -10.42 -8.80 14.68
CA ILE A 143 -10.09 -9.15 13.30
C ILE A 143 -11.31 -9.73 12.59
N ASP A 144 -11.68 -9.14 11.45
CA ASP A 144 -12.57 -9.81 10.51
C ASP A 144 -11.77 -10.86 9.72
N LYS A 145 -12.09 -12.14 9.97
CA LYS A 145 -11.36 -13.26 9.38
C LYS A 145 -11.55 -13.37 7.87
N PHE A 146 -12.73 -13.01 7.37
CA PHE A 146 -13.01 -13.10 5.94
C PHE A 146 -12.21 -12.02 5.19
N GLY A 147 -12.28 -10.78 5.65
CA GLY A 147 -11.55 -9.65 5.13
C GLY A 147 -10.04 -9.90 5.15
N TYR A 148 -9.51 -10.32 6.31
CA TYR A 148 -8.11 -10.69 6.47
C TYR A 148 -7.66 -11.79 5.49
N PHE A 149 -8.47 -12.84 5.34
CA PHE A 149 -8.14 -13.93 4.42
C PHE A 149 -8.09 -13.45 2.97
N LYS A 150 -9.06 -12.64 2.51
CA LYS A 150 -9.06 -12.09 1.14
C LYS A 150 -7.89 -11.16 0.88
N MET A 151 -7.57 -10.27 1.82
CA MET A 151 -6.41 -9.37 1.71
C MET A 151 -5.09 -10.17 1.69
N SER A 152 -4.99 -11.23 2.47
CA SER A 152 -3.82 -12.13 2.47
C SER A 152 -3.67 -12.87 1.13
N GLN A 153 -4.78 -13.31 0.52
CA GLN A 153 -4.75 -13.94 -0.81
C GLN A 153 -4.30 -12.94 -1.89
N ALA A 154 -4.78 -11.69 -1.83
CA ALA A 154 -4.35 -10.63 -2.73
C ALA A 154 -2.85 -10.34 -2.60
N ALA A 155 -2.36 -10.25 -1.36
CA ALA A 155 -0.93 -10.05 -1.06
C ALA A 155 -0.06 -11.18 -1.63
N ALA A 156 -0.45 -12.44 -1.40
CA ALA A 156 0.25 -13.61 -1.92
C ALA A 156 0.23 -13.63 -3.46
N TYR A 157 -0.90 -13.31 -4.09
CA TYR A 157 -1.02 -13.22 -5.54
C TYR A 157 -0.06 -12.18 -6.12
N MET A 158 0.06 -11.00 -5.51
CA MET A 158 0.98 -9.97 -5.98
C MET A 158 2.43 -10.46 -5.96
N LEU A 159 2.85 -11.10 -4.86
CA LEU A 159 4.21 -11.65 -4.74
C LEU A 159 4.48 -12.69 -5.83
N GLU A 160 3.57 -13.60 -6.07
CA GLU A 160 3.69 -14.60 -7.15
C GLU A 160 3.71 -13.93 -8.53
N TYR A 161 2.80 -12.99 -8.77
CA TYR A 161 2.67 -12.29 -10.05
C TYR A 161 3.97 -11.56 -10.43
N LEU A 162 4.61 -10.89 -9.47
CA LEU A 162 5.91 -10.24 -9.67
C LEU A 162 7.05 -11.24 -9.78
N GLY A 163 7.06 -12.29 -8.95
CA GLY A 163 8.08 -13.34 -8.97
C GLY A 163 8.16 -14.11 -10.29
N ARG A 164 7.07 -14.12 -11.07
CA ARG A 164 7.00 -14.72 -12.40
C ARG A 164 7.39 -13.77 -13.55
N LYS A 165 7.78 -12.53 -13.28
CA LYS A 165 8.23 -11.59 -14.33
C LYS A 165 9.66 -11.91 -14.75
N ASN A 166 9.85 -12.23 -16.03
CA ASN A 166 11.17 -12.46 -16.61
C ASN A 166 12.09 -11.23 -16.53
N ASP A 167 11.51 -10.03 -16.63
CA ASP A 167 12.22 -8.75 -16.48
C ASP A 167 11.43 -7.83 -15.55
N LEU A 168 11.58 -8.08 -14.24
CA LEU A 168 10.91 -7.29 -13.21
C LEU A 168 11.38 -5.82 -13.21
N VAL A 169 12.64 -5.56 -13.55
CA VAL A 169 13.21 -4.20 -13.55
C VAL A 169 12.51 -3.35 -14.61
N ASN A 170 12.48 -3.80 -15.86
CA ASN A 170 11.80 -3.07 -16.94
C ASN A 170 10.28 -3.04 -16.74
N TYR A 171 9.70 -4.08 -16.12
CA TYR A 171 8.29 -4.08 -15.75
C TYR A 171 7.95 -2.99 -14.71
N LEU A 172 8.80 -2.74 -13.73
CA LEU A 172 8.56 -1.69 -12.74
C LEU A 172 9.03 -0.30 -13.20
N TYR A 173 10.07 -0.26 -14.02
CA TYR A 173 10.77 0.96 -14.45
C TYR A 173 10.90 1.00 -15.99
N PRO A 174 9.79 1.11 -16.74
CA PRO A 174 9.79 1.02 -18.20
C PRO A 174 10.57 2.15 -18.89
N ASN A 175 10.82 3.25 -18.18
CA ASN A 175 11.59 4.40 -18.67
C ASN A 175 13.03 4.42 -18.10
N GLY A 176 13.48 3.30 -17.53
CA GLY A 176 14.75 3.19 -16.83
C GLY A 176 14.66 3.57 -15.35
N ARG A 177 15.68 3.12 -14.59
CA ARG A 177 15.82 3.36 -13.16
C ARG A 177 17.18 4.00 -12.88
N SER A 178 17.22 5.14 -12.19
CA SER A 178 18.49 5.73 -11.77
C SER A 178 19.16 4.88 -10.69
N SER A 179 20.45 4.59 -10.86
CA SER A 179 21.31 4.00 -9.82
C SER A 179 21.74 5.05 -8.78
N GLN A 180 21.74 6.33 -9.16
CA GLN A 180 21.93 7.46 -8.27
C GLN A 180 20.57 7.88 -7.71
N ILE A 181 20.16 7.19 -6.65
CA ILE A 181 19.06 7.63 -5.80
C ILE A 181 19.59 8.88 -5.07
N GLN A 182 19.34 10.07 -5.63
CA GLN A 182 19.72 11.34 -5.02
C GLN A 182 18.90 11.54 -3.76
N LEU A 183 19.59 11.53 -2.62
CA LEU A 183 19.03 11.83 -1.32
C LEU A 183 19.82 13.03 -0.81
N SER A 184 19.25 14.23 -0.89
CA SER A 184 19.76 15.30 -0.04
C SER A 184 19.24 15.06 1.38
N ASP A 185 20.04 15.36 2.39
CA ASP A 185 19.61 15.33 3.79
C ASP A 185 18.37 16.22 4.03
N ASP A 186 18.15 17.21 3.16
CA ASP A 186 16.96 18.05 3.13
C ASP A 186 15.69 17.36 2.60
N TYR A 187 15.81 16.26 1.84
CA TYR A 187 14.67 15.62 1.15
C TYR A 187 13.79 14.79 2.09
N PHE A 188 14.38 14.12 3.08
CA PHE A 188 13.62 13.30 4.03
C PHE A 188 12.66 14.12 4.91
N PRO A 189 13.11 15.15 5.66
CA PRO A 189 12.21 15.93 6.49
C PRO A 189 11.24 16.83 5.68
N ASN A 190 11.52 17.10 4.40
CA ASN A 190 10.68 17.97 3.56
C ASN A 190 9.79 17.24 2.55
N SER A 191 9.95 15.93 2.38
CA SER A 191 9.05 15.17 1.49
C SER A 191 7.63 15.22 2.04
N ASP A 192 6.65 15.36 1.15
CA ASP A 192 5.24 15.34 1.53
C ASP A 192 4.82 14.05 2.26
N TYR A 193 5.63 12.99 2.20
CA TYR A 193 5.42 11.73 2.91
C TYR A 193 5.88 11.73 4.38
N PHE A 194 6.58 12.77 4.85
CA PHE A 194 7.09 12.88 6.23
C PHE A 194 6.52 14.07 7.00
N ARG A 195 5.75 14.95 6.34
CA ARG A 195 5.03 16.02 7.02
C ARG A 195 3.81 15.43 7.72
N GLU A 196 3.86 15.45 9.05
CA GLU A 196 2.77 15.00 9.93
C GLU A 196 1.43 15.59 9.47
N SER A 197 0.43 14.71 9.42
CA SER A 197 -0.99 15.07 9.46
C SER A 197 -1.53 14.82 10.86
#